data_AF-A0A0G4G2R6-F1
#
_entry.id   AF-A0A0G4G2R6-F1
#
_cell.length_a   1.000
_cell.length_b   1.000
_cell.length_c   1.000
_cell.angle_alpha   90.00
_cell.angle_beta   90.00
_cell.angle_gamma   90.00
#
_symmetry.space_group_name_H-M   'P 1'
#
loop_
_entity.id
_entity.type
_entity.pdbx_description
1 polymer ?
#
loop_
_entity_poly.entity_id
_entity_poly.type
_entity_poly.pdbx_seq_one_letter_code
_entity_poly.pdbx_strand_id
1 'polypeptide(L)'
;MQQDRWRASAAAAAGSAAQSASSPARKGVFVSLYREFPDITMPVRDFKDYAIARLKVLKDIERIYCLDATALDFGGDVDMGRYGQLVRQREDRVMRSLYEHGLAVEDPNGPLSTERAKECDEHSHFTLRLV
;
A
#
# COMPACT_ATOMS: atom_id res chain seq x y z
N MET A 1 -51.05 -43.53 3.59
CA MET A 1 -50.47 -42.41 2.83
C MET A 1 -49.21 -41.96 3.56
N GLN A 2 -48.07 -42.53 3.17
CA GLN A 2 -46.73 -42.17 3.63
C GLN A 2 -45.86 -42.10 2.38
N GLN A 3 -45.13 -41.01 2.22
CA GLN A 3 -43.91 -40.78 1.41
C GLN A 3 -44.02 -39.39 0.80
N ASP A 4 -43.38 -38.42 1.47
CA ASP A 4 -42.76 -37.23 0.85
C ASP A 4 -42.11 -36.38 1.96
N ARG A 5 -41.21 -37.01 2.70
CA ARG A 5 -40.08 -36.33 3.34
C ARG A 5 -38.84 -36.90 2.65
N TRP A 6 -37.80 -36.10 2.51
CA TRP A 6 -36.52 -36.41 1.83
C TRP A 6 -36.42 -36.01 0.34
N ARG A 7 -36.57 -34.72 0.05
CA ARG A 7 -35.74 -34.02 -0.96
C ARG A 7 -35.40 -32.60 -0.50
N ALA A 8 -34.67 -32.51 0.60
CA ALA A 8 -33.96 -31.30 1.00
C ALA A 8 -32.50 -31.69 1.23
N SER A 9 -31.73 -31.81 0.14
CA SER A 9 -30.26 -31.86 0.09
C SER A 9 -29.81 -32.20 -1.33
N ALA A 10 -29.71 -31.21 -2.22
CA ALA A 10 -28.86 -31.24 -3.43
C ALA A 10 -29.00 -29.95 -4.24
N ALA A 11 -28.65 -28.80 -3.65
CA ALA A 11 -28.15 -27.63 -4.39
C ALA A 11 -27.42 -26.61 -3.48
N ALA A 12 -27.07 -27.02 -2.25
CA ALA A 12 -26.07 -26.32 -1.43
C ALA A 12 -24.68 -26.73 -1.92
N ALA A 13 -24.27 -26.22 -3.08
CA ALA A 13 -22.90 -26.34 -3.59
C ALA A 13 -22.52 -25.24 -4.61
N ALA A 14 -23.28 -24.15 -4.69
CA ALA A 14 -22.76 -22.89 -5.25
C ALA A 14 -22.21 -22.02 -4.10
N GLY A 15 -21.40 -22.63 -3.24
CA GLY A 15 -20.67 -21.93 -2.19
C GLY A 15 -19.52 -21.16 -2.81
N SER A 16 -19.52 -19.83 -2.60
CA SER A 16 -18.36 -18.95 -2.55
C SER A 16 -17.12 -19.43 -3.34
N ALA A 17 -17.21 -19.35 -4.66
CA ALA A 17 -16.05 -19.07 -5.49
C ALA A 17 -16.18 -17.66 -6.07
N ALA A 18 -16.56 -16.70 -5.23
CA ALA A 18 -16.03 -15.35 -5.42
C ALA A 18 -14.53 -15.53 -5.21
N GLN A 19 -13.81 -15.75 -6.31
CA GLN A 19 -12.35 -15.67 -6.33
C GLN A 19 -12.03 -14.40 -5.54
N SER A 20 -11.44 -14.56 -4.36
CA SER A 20 -10.55 -13.54 -3.84
C SER A 20 -9.55 -13.36 -4.96
N ALA A 21 -9.81 -12.40 -5.85
CA ALA A 21 -8.78 -11.86 -6.71
C ALA A 21 -7.69 -11.47 -5.72
N SER A 22 -6.66 -12.31 -5.67
CA SER A 22 -5.44 -11.98 -4.95
C SER A 22 -5.10 -10.59 -5.43
N SER A 23 -5.01 -9.63 -4.50
CA SER A 23 -4.49 -8.31 -4.85
C SER A 23 -3.23 -8.56 -5.66
N PRO A 24 -3.08 -7.98 -6.87
CA PRO A 24 -1.91 -8.23 -7.69
C PRO A 24 -0.71 -8.04 -6.79
N ALA A 25 0.15 -9.06 -6.68
CA ALA A 25 1.30 -9.04 -5.79
C ALA A 25 2.06 -7.74 -6.10
N ARG A 26 2.02 -6.77 -5.17
CA ARG A 26 2.70 -5.48 -5.30
C ARG A 26 4.19 -5.79 -5.20
N LYS A 27 4.81 -6.10 -6.34
CA LYS A 27 6.25 -6.36 -6.45
C LYS A 27 6.96 -5.02 -6.21
N GLY A 28 8.10 -5.04 -5.52
CA GLY A 28 8.95 -3.85 -5.32
C GLY A 28 8.58 -2.92 -4.16
N VAL A 29 7.84 -3.40 -3.15
CA VAL A 29 7.61 -2.68 -1.88
C VAL A 29 8.61 -3.16 -0.84
N PHE A 30 9.32 -2.21 -0.21
CA PHE A 30 10.31 -2.51 0.84
C PHE A 30 9.76 -2.13 2.20
N VAL A 31 9.80 -3.08 3.14
CA VAL A 31 9.49 -2.81 4.54
C VAL A 31 10.78 -2.93 5.32
N SER A 32 11.33 -1.78 5.72
CA SER A 32 12.49 -1.70 6.61
C SER A 32 12.06 -1.15 7.97
N LEU A 33 12.72 -1.62 9.02
CA LEU A 33 12.51 -1.10 10.38
C LEU A 33 13.41 0.11 10.68
N TYR A 34 14.31 0.48 9.76
CA TYR A 34 15.22 1.63 9.87
C TYR A 34 15.97 1.67 11.21
N ARG A 35 16.53 0.53 11.62
CA ARG A 35 17.19 0.33 12.93
C ARG A 35 18.61 0.88 12.99
N GLU A 36 19.35 0.73 11.90
CA GLU A 36 20.76 1.09 11.83
C GLU A 36 20.93 2.30 10.91
N PHE A 37 21.66 3.31 11.36
CA PHE A 37 22.01 4.44 10.52
C PHE A 37 22.98 3.92 9.44
N PRO A 38 22.67 4.07 8.14
CA PRO A 38 23.54 3.54 7.11
C PRO A 38 24.81 4.42 7.09
N ASP A 39 25.95 3.81 6.78
CA ASP A 39 27.19 4.56 6.62
C ASP A 39 27.15 5.30 5.27
N ILE A 40 26.48 6.46 5.27
CA ILE A 40 26.17 7.19 4.05
C ILE A 40 27.13 8.35 3.87
N THR A 41 28.02 8.21 2.89
CA THR A 41 28.68 9.36 2.25
C THR A 41 27.94 9.66 0.95
N MET A 42 27.26 10.80 0.87
CA MET A 42 26.54 11.21 -0.34
C MET A 42 26.79 12.69 -0.69
N PRO A 43 26.68 13.07 -1.98
CA PRO A 43 26.65 14.47 -2.39
C PRO A 43 25.53 15.26 -1.70
N VAL A 44 25.78 16.53 -1.35
CA VAL A 44 24.77 17.42 -0.75
C VAL A 44 23.52 17.59 -1.63
N ARG A 45 23.70 17.51 -2.96
CA ARG A 45 22.58 17.53 -3.90
C ARG A 45 21.66 16.32 -3.67
N ASP A 46 22.25 15.13 -3.63
CA ASP A 46 21.52 13.88 -3.43
C ASP A 46 20.83 13.86 -2.06
N PHE A 47 21.50 14.39 -1.03
CA PHE A 47 20.88 14.59 0.30
C PHE A 47 19.59 15.41 0.23
N LYS A 48 19.62 16.55 -0.46
CA LYS A 48 18.42 17.39 -0.63
C LYS A 48 17.34 16.68 -1.44
N ASP A 49 17.72 16.01 -2.51
CA ASP A 49 16.78 15.32 -3.39
C ASP A 49 16.09 14.17 -2.63
N TYR A 50 16.84 13.42 -1.81
CA TYR A 50 16.29 12.40 -0.92
C TYR A 50 15.34 12.97 0.14
N ALA A 51 15.73 14.07 0.82
CA ALA A 51 14.87 14.73 1.80
C ALA A 51 13.54 15.17 1.16
N ILE A 52 13.61 15.78 -0.02
CA ILE A 52 12.44 16.29 -0.76
C ILE A 52 11.54 15.13 -1.19
N ALA A 53 12.11 14.05 -1.74
CA ALA A 53 11.34 12.87 -2.14
C ALA A 53 10.57 12.27 -0.97
N ARG A 54 11.23 12.06 0.18
CA ARG A 54 10.57 11.54 1.39
C ARG A 54 9.49 12.49 1.91
N LEU A 55 9.77 13.78 1.95
CA LEU A 55 8.82 14.77 2.42
C LEU A 55 7.55 14.81 1.55
N LYS A 56 7.69 14.68 0.23
CA LYS A 56 6.55 14.61 -0.69
C LYS A 56 5.67 13.38 -0.39
N VAL A 57 6.28 12.19 -0.26
CA VAL A 57 5.56 10.96 0.10
C VAL A 57 4.83 11.12 1.43
N LEU A 58 5.48 11.65 2.47
CA LEU A 58 4.84 11.84 3.78
C LEU A 58 3.67 12.83 3.72
N LYS A 59 3.80 13.93 2.96
CA LYS A 59 2.70 14.88 2.74
C LYS A 59 1.56 14.29 1.93
N ASP A 60 1.85 13.42 0.96
CA ASP A 60 0.83 12.72 0.20
C ASP A 60 0.10 11.70 1.07
N ILE A 61 0.81 10.96 1.92
CA ILE A 61 0.22 10.05 2.93
C ILE A 61 -0.69 10.86 3.85
N GLU A 62 -0.21 11.96 4.43
CA GLU A 62 -1.02 12.85 5.27
C GLU A 62 -2.28 13.30 4.53
N ARG A 63 -2.16 13.76 3.27
CA ARG A 63 -3.29 14.18 2.45
C ARG A 63 -4.29 13.05 2.23
N ILE A 64 -3.83 11.85 1.88
CA ILE A 64 -4.67 10.67 1.62
C ILE A 64 -5.47 10.33 2.87
N TYR A 65 -4.84 10.28 4.04
CA TYR A 65 -5.51 9.88 5.27
C TYR A 65 -6.33 10.99 5.93
N CYS A 66 -5.94 12.27 5.82
CA CYS A 66 -6.71 13.38 6.37
C CYS A 66 -7.93 13.75 5.52
N LEU A 67 -7.80 13.79 4.19
CA LEU A 67 -8.92 14.16 3.31
C LEU A 67 -9.94 13.03 3.19
N ASP A 68 -9.50 11.77 3.08
CA ASP A 68 -10.43 10.65 2.94
C ASP A 68 -11.06 10.23 4.28
N ALA A 69 -10.53 10.65 5.44
CA ALA A 69 -11.15 10.39 6.75
C ALA A 69 -12.50 11.11 6.91
N THR A 70 -12.63 12.31 6.33
CA THR A 70 -13.91 13.05 6.32
C THR A 70 -15.03 12.33 5.53
N ALA A 71 -14.68 11.38 4.67
CA ALA A 71 -15.65 10.52 3.98
C ALA A 71 -16.16 9.36 4.83
N LEU A 72 -15.51 9.04 5.97
CA LEU A 72 -15.88 7.97 6.89
C LEU A 72 -16.74 8.44 8.07
N ASP A 73 -16.85 9.74 8.31
CA ASP A 73 -17.70 10.33 9.37
C ASP A 73 -19.21 10.33 9.02
N PHE A 74 -19.61 9.70 7.90
CA PHE A 74 -21.02 9.44 7.62
C PHE A 74 -21.50 8.22 8.40
N GLY A 75 -22.22 8.52 9.48
CA GLY A 75 -22.67 7.59 10.51
C GLY A 75 -23.54 6.42 10.03
N GLY A 76 -23.61 5.42 10.91
CA GLY A 76 -24.58 4.32 10.87
C GLY A 76 -24.18 3.19 9.93
N ASP A 77 -23.79 2.06 10.49
CA ASP A 77 -23.56 0.79 9.80
C ASP A 77 -22.56 0.89 8.62
N VAL A 78 -21.27 0.95 8.97
CA VAL A 78 -20.20 0.85 7.97
C VAL A 78 -20.22 -0.56 7.39
N ASP A 79 -20.76 -0.69 6.17
CA ASP A 79 -20.62 -1.90 5.36
C ASP A 79 -19.12 -2.24 5.23
N MET A 80 -18.71 -3.34 5.88
CA MET A 80 -17.33 -3.82 5.87
C MET A 80 -16.79 -4.05 4.45
N GLY A 81 -17.66 -4.36 3.48
CA GLY A 81 -17.29 -4.44 2.06
C GLY A 81 -16.85 -3.09 1.49
N ARG A 82 -17.58 -2.02 1.83
CA ARG A 82 -17.24 -0.64 1.45
C ARG A 82 -15.99 -0.13 2.16
N TYR A 83 -15.82 -0.47 3.44
CA TYR A 83 -14.61 -0.16 4.19
C TYR A 83 -13.37 -0.82 3.57
N GLY A 84 -13.46 -2.11 3.24
CA GLY A 84 -12.37 -2.83 2.57
C GLY A 84 -11.98 -2.24 1.22
N GLN A 85 -12.95 -1.77 0.42
CA GLN A 85 -12.68 -1.07 -0.83
C GLN A 85 -11.97 0.27 -0.62
N LEU A 86 -12.39 1.05 0.39
CA LEU A 86 -11.76 2.33 0.71
C LEU A 86 -10.30 2.15 1.16
N VAL A 87 -10.03 1.17 2.03
CA VAL A 87 -8.66 0.86 2.47
C VAL A 87 -7.78 0.51 1.27
N ARG A 88 -8.24 -0.36 0.37
CA ARG A 88 -7.48 -0.72 -0.84
C ARG A 88 -7.19 0.50 -1.72
N GLN A 89 -8.17 1.39 -1.93
CA GLN A 89 -7.98 2.62 -2.71
C GLN A 89 -6.93 3.55 -2.07
N ARG A 90 -6.94 3.68 -0.74
CA ARG A 90 -5.92 4.46 -0.03
C ARG A 90 -4.54 3.85 -0.18
N GLU A 91 -4.43 2.54 0.02
CA GLU A 91 -3.17 1.83 -0.19
C GLU A 91 -2.64 2.00 -1.61
N ASP A 92 -3.49 1.88 -2.64
CA ASP A 92 -3.07 2.08 -4.04
C ASP A 92 -2.56 3.52 -4.30
N ARG A 93 -3.18 4.52 -3.67
CA ARG A 93 -2.71 5.92 -3.74
C ARG A 93 -1.37 6.11 -3.05
N VAL A 94 -1.17 5.51 -1.87
CA VAL A 94 0.12 5.54 -1.16
C VAL A 94 1.21 4.89 -2.01
N MET A 95 0.91 3.73 -2.59
CA MET A 95 1.85 3.01 -3.44
C MET A 95 2.23 3.81 -4.68
N ARG A 96 1.27 4.48 -5.31
CA ARG A 96 1.53 5.37 -6.45
C ARG A 96 2.50 6.51 -6.08
N SER A 97 2.30 7.16 -4.93
CA SER A 97 3.20 8.22 -4.46
C SER A 97 4.63 7.68 -4.22
N LEU A 98 4.75 6.46 -3.66
CA LEU A 98 6.06 5.81 -3.50
C LEU A 98 6.77 5.54 -4.85
N TYR A 99 6.03 5.10 -5.87
CA TYR A 99 6.56 4.89 -7.22
C TYR A 99 6.97 6.20 -7.91
N GLU A 100 6.10 7.22 -7.86
CA GLU A 100 6.34 8.55 -8.43
C GLU A 100 7.58 9.24 -7.85
N HIS A 101 7.93 8.93 -6.60
CA HIS A 101 9.07 9.50 -5.90
C HIS A 101 10.28 8.57 -5.80
N GLY A 102 10.26 7.42 -6.50
CA GLY A 102 11.39 6.51 -6.60
C GLY A 102 11.77 5.82 -5.29
N LEU A 103 10.83 5.72 -4.34
CA LEU A 103 11.00 5.00 -3.06
C LEU A 103 10.46 3.56 -3.12
N ALA A 104 9.80 3.20 -4.21
CA ALA A 104 9.38 1.84 -4.53
C ALA A 104 9.48 1.62 -6.06
N VAL A 105 9.36 0.37 -6.50
CA VAL A 105 9.40 0.01 -7.94
C VAL A 105 8.12 -0.72 -8.33
N GLU A 106 7.43 -0.26 -9.39
CA GLU A 106 6.21 -0.91 -9.89
C GLU A 106 6.53 -2.15 -10.75
N ASP A 107 7.55 -2.05 -11.62
CA ASP A 107 8.07 -3.17 -12.40
C ASP A 107 9.55 -3.42 -12.04
N PRO A 108 9.89 -4.57 -11.41
CA PRO A 108 11.27 -4.89 -11.05
C PRO A 108 12.21 -5.05 -12.26
N ASN A 109 11.68 -5.18 -13.48
CA ASN A 109 12.47 -5.16 -14.73
C ASN A 109 12.55 -3.77 -15.36
N GLY A 110 11.98 -2.75 -14.72
CA GLY A 110 12.01 -1.37 -15.17
C GLY A 110 13.40 -0.71 -15.04
N PRO A 111 13.53 0.57 -15.44
CA PRO A 111 14.81 1.28 -15.44
C PRO A 111 15.38 1.55 -14.04
N LEU A 112 14.54 1.49 -13.00
CA LEU A 112 14.95 1.58 -11.60
C LEU A 112 15.03 0.17 -11.01
N SER A 113 16.23 -0.23 -10.56
CA SER A 113 16.39 -1.52 -9.92
C SER A 113 15.74 -1.54 -8.53
N THR A 114 15.36 -2.75 -8.13
CA THR A 114 14.80 -3.05 -6.80
C THR A 114 15.75 -2.58 -5.69
N GLU A 115 17.04 -2.85 -5.83
CA GLU A 115 18.09 -2.45 -4.87
C GLU A 115 18.21 -0.94 -4.78
N ARG A 116 18.15 -0.24 -5.92
CA ARG A 116 18.31 1.21 -5.94
C ARG A 116 17.15 1.91 -5.25
N ALA A 117 15.92 1.47 -5.48
CA ALA A 117 14.75 2.03 -4.80
C ALA A 117 14.79 1.78 -3.29
N LYS A 118 15.28 0.61 -2.85
CA LYS A 118 15.49 0.32 -1.43
C LYS A 118 16.53 1.26 -0.81
N GLU A 119 17.68 1.47 -1.47
CA GLU A 119 18.68 2.45 -1.02
C GLU A 119 18.07 3.85 -0.92
N CYS A 120 17.32 4.28 -1.94
CA CYS A 120 16.63 5.57 -1.94
C CYS A 120 15.66 5.69 -0.76
N ASP A 121 14.85 4.66 -0.47
CA ASP A 121 13.93 4.62 0.65
C ASP A 121 14.67 4.75 2.00
N GLU A 122 15.72 3.96 2.22
CA GLU A 122 16.51 3.98 3.46
C GLU A 122 17.25 5.30 3.64
N HIS A 123 17.96 5.77 2.61
CA HIS A 123 18.71 7.03 2.67
C HIS A 123 17.79 8.23 2.90
N SER A 124 16.64 8.27 2.21
CA SER A 124 15.67 9.36 2.35
C SER A 124 15.01 9.38 3.73
N HIS A 125 14.79 8.21 4.34
CA HIS A 125 14.31 8.11 5.71
C HIS A 125 15.28 8.75 6.72
N PHE A 126 16.56 8.39 6.67
CA PHE A 126 17.55 8.91 7.62
C PHE A 126 17.93 10.36 7.36
N THR A 127 17.98 10.76 6.09
CA THR A 127 18.22 12.15 5.70
C THR A 127 17.15 13.08 6.27
N LEU A 128 15.87 12.69 6.22
CA LEU A 128 14.78 13.51 6.76
C LEU A 128 14.81 13.63 8.29
N ARG A 129 15.36 12.64 9.02
CA ARG A 129 15.48 12.72 10.50
C ARG A 129 16.44 13.82 10.98
N LEU A 130 17.28 14.36 10.10
CA LEU A 130 18.23 15.42 10.42
C LEU A 130 17.68 16.83 10.18
N VAL A 131 16.49 16.94 9.58
CA VAL A 131 15.81 18.21 9.22
C VAL A 131 14.79 18.56 10.29
#